data_AF-A0A7X3YV38-F1
#
_entry.id   AF-A0A7X3YV38-F1
#
_cell.length_a   1.000
_cell.length_b   1.000
_cell.length_c   1.000
_cell.angle_alpha   90.00
_cell.angle_beta   90.00
_cell.angle_gamma   90.00
#
_symmetry.space_group_name_H-M   'P 1'
#
loop_
_entity.id
_entity.type
_entity.pdbx_description
1 polymer ?
#
loop_
_entity_poly.entity_id
_entity_poly.type
_entity_poly.pdbx_seq_one_letter_code
_entity_poly.pdbx_strand_id
1 'polypeptide(L)' 'MSIRIDCADKHARTMIKQLLLAGLDAADPETVIRRAVRVRNNRLRVGAREYDLSRFSRIVCIGAGKASGAMA' A
#
# COMPACT_ATOMS: atom_id res chain seq x y z
N MET A 1 -13.64 -4.90 -10.77
CA MET A 1 -14.07 -5.81 -9.69
C MET A 1 -15.46 -5.40 -9.23
N SER A 2 -16.46 -6.28 -9.32
CA SER A 2 -17.85 -5.98 -8.90
C SER A 2 -18.11 -6.55 -7.51
N ILE A 3 -18.09 -5.68 -6.49
CA ILE A 3 -18.44 -6.07 -5.12
C ILE A 3 -19.96 -6.01 -4.98
N ARG A 4 -20.57 -7.14 -4.61
CA ARG A 4 -22.01 -7.23 -4.28
C ARG A 4 -22.18 -6.96 -2.79
N ILE A 5 -23.11 -6.07 -2.47
CA ILE A 5 -23.48 -5.72 -1.10
C ILE A 5 -24.98 -5.93 -0.99
N ASP A 6 -25.37 -6.91 -0.19
CA ASP A 6 -26.76 -7.23 0.06
C ASP A 6 -27.29 -6.29 1.15
N CYS A 7 -27.92 -5.20 0.70
CA CYS A 7 -28.53 -4.18 1.55
C CYS A 7 -29.81 -3.70 0.90
N ALA A 8 -30.95 -3.76 1.60
CA ALA A 8 -32.26 -3.38 1.06
C ALA A 8 -32.34 -1.90 0.66
N ASP A 9 -31.66 -1.01 1.41
CA ASP A 9 -31.62 0.42 1.15
C ASP A 9 -30.59 0.76 0.05
N LYS A 10 -31.03 1.45 -1.00
CA LYS A 10 -30.20 1.85 -2.15
C LYS A 10 -29.15 2.90 -1.79
N HIS A 11 -29.49 3.87 -0.94
CA HIS A 11 -28.57 4.92 -0.49
C HIS A 11 -27.50 4.33 0.40
N ALA A 12 -27.89 3.52 1.39
CA ALA A 12 -26.95 2.81 2.26
C ALA A 12 -26.02 1.90 1.44
N ARG A 13 -26.56 1.13 0.48
CA ARG A 13 -25.75 0.27 -0.41
C ARG A 13 -24.70 1.06 -1.19
N THR A 14 -25.07 2.24 -1.68
CA THR A 14 -24.17 3.11 -2.45
C THR A 14 -23.05 3.65 -1.56
N MET A 15 -23.41 4.14 -0.37
CA MET A 15 -22.46 4.66 0.60
C MET A 15 -21.47 3.59 1.08
N ILE A 16 -21.95 2.39 1.43
CA ILE A 16 -21.07 1.28 1.84
C ILE A 16 -20.11 0.91 0.70
N LYS A 17 -20.59 0.87 -0.54
CA LYS A 17 -19.73 0.57 -1.70
C LYS A 17 -18.62 1.60 -1.87
N GLN A 18 -18.94 2.89 -1.72
CA GLN A 18 -17.96 3.96 -1.83
C GLN A 18 -16.91 3.88 -0.71
N LEU A 19 -17.35 3.68 0.54
CA LEU A 19 -16.45 3.53 1.68
C LEU A 19 -15.53 2.33 1.54
N LEU A 20 -16.06 1.19 1.09
CA LEU A 20 -15.29 -0.03 0.88
C LEU A 20 -14.24 0.15 -0.23
N LEU A 21 -14.62 0.74 -1.35
CA LEU A 21 -13.68 1.01 -2.45
C LEU A 21 -12.58 1.98 -1.99
N ALA A 22 -12.95 3.07 -1.30
CA ALA A 22 -11.97 4.01 -0.75
C ALA A 22 -11.01 3.33 0.25
N GLY A 23 -11.52 2.43 1.08
CA GLY A 23 -10.69 1.63 2.00
C GLY A 23 -9.74 0.68 1.27
N LEU A 24 -10.21 0.02 0.21
CA LEU A 24 -9.38 -0.85 -0.62
C LEU A 24 -8.29 -0.05 -1.36
N ASP A 25 -8.64 1.08 -1.96
CA ASP A 25 -7.70 1.97 -2.65
C ASP A 25 -6.64 2.54 -1.68
N ALA A 26 -7.04 2.87 -0.45
CA ALA A 26 -6.10 3.33 0.58
C ALA A 26 -5.13 2.23 1.03
N ALA A 27 -5.53 0.96 0.96
CA ALA A 27 -4.74 -0.21 1.32
C ALA A 27 -4.00 -0.85 0.14
N ASP A 28 -4.07 -0.25 -1.05
CA ASP A 28 -3.38 -0.73 -2.25
C ASP A 28 -1.86 -0.84 -2.00
N PRO A 29 -1.25 -2.03 -2.16
CA PRO A 29 0.15 -2.24 -1.79
C PRO A 29 1.12 -1.33 -2.53
N GLU A 30 0.88 -1.07 -3.82
CA GLU A 30 1.72 -0.20 -4.63
C GLU A 30 1.68 1.24 -4.10
N THR A 31 0.47 1.77 -3.90
CA THR A 31 0.23 3.11 -3.36
C THR A 31 0.85 3.27 -1.97
N VAL A 32 0.70 2.26 -1.10
CA VAL A 32 1.27 2.26 0.25
C VAL A 32 2.81 2.29 0.18
N ILE A 33 3.45 1.45 -0.62
CA ILE A 33 4.91 1.42 -0.74
C ILE A 33 5.44 2.73 -1.32
N ARG A 34 4.83 3.27 -2.39
CA ARG A 34 5.24 4.57 -2.98
C ARG A 34 5.13 5.74 -1.99
N ARG A 35 4.17 5.68 -1.06
CA ARG A 35 4.02 6.69 0.00
C ARG A 35 5.02 6.49 1.13
N ALA A 36 5.22 5.24 1.57
CA ALA A 36 6.01 4.90 2.75
C ALA A 36 7.51 4.85 2.48
N VAL A 37 7.93 4.51 1.25
CA VAL A 37 9.32 4.25 0.88
C VAL A 37 9.77 5.23 -0.20
N ARG A 38 10.90 5.92 0.03
CA ARG A 38 11.52 6.81 -0.96
C ARG A 38 13.02 6.64 -0.96
N VAL A 39 13.61 6.61 -2.15
CA VAL A 39 15.06 6.60 -2.33
C VAL A 39 15.48 7.84 -3.10
N ARG A 40 16.41 8.63 -2.54
CA ARG A 40 16.99 9.80 -3.20
C ARG A 40 18.42 10.03 -2.70
N ASN A 41 19.36 10.27 -3.61
CA ASN A 41 20.76 10.62 -3.30
C ASN A 41 21.41 9.66 -2.28
N ASN A 42 21.35 8.34 -2.53
CA ASN A 42 21.82 7.31 -1.58
C ASN A 42 21.15 7.33 -0.20
N ARG A 43 20.02 8.02 -0.02
CA ARG A 43 19.24 7.95 1.23
C ARG A 43 17.94 7.22 0.98
N LEU A 44 17.71 6.16 1.75
CA LEU A 44 16.45 5.43 1.80
C LEU A 44 15.66 5.94 2.99
N ARG A 45 14.46 6.46 2.75
CA ARG A 45 13.49 6.80 3.79
C ARG A 45 12.39 5.75 3.81
N VAL A 46 12.12 5.20 4.99
CA VAL A 46 10.99 4.29 5.27
C VAL A 46 10.19 4.89 6.42
N GLY A 47 9.02 5.44 6.10
CA GLY A 47 8.20 6.21 7.04
C GLY A 47 8.96 7.42 7.60
N ALA A 48 9.21 7.41 8.90
CA ALA A 48 9.98 8.45 9.60
C ALA A 48 11.49 8.14 9.70
N ARG A 49 11.92 6.92 9.34
CA ARG A 49 13.33 6.50 9.44
C ARG A 49 14.06 6.75 8.14
N GLU A 50 15.33 7.09 8.25
CA GLU A 50 16.20 7.35 7.11
C GLU A 50 17.53 6.62 7.26
N TYR A 51 17.99 6.05 6.16
CA TYR A 51 19.17 5.19 6.07
C TYR A 51 20.08 5.74 4.97
N ASP A 52 21.36 5.90 5.28
CA ASP A 52 22.39 6.18 4.28
C ASP A 52 22.85 4.85 3.65
N LEU A 53 22.49 4.66 2.38
CA LEU A 53 22.77 3.47 1.61
C LEU A 53 24.25 3.28 1.31
N SER A 54 25.07 4.33 1.37
CA SER A 54 26.53 4.22 1.16
C SER A 54 27.22 3.38 2.24
N ARG A 55 26.57 3.22 3.40
CA ARG A 55 27.07 2.43 4.53
C ARG A 55 26.83 0.93 4.37
N PHE A 56 26.14 0.51 3.32
CA PHE A 56 25.78 -0.89 3.08
C PHE A 56 26.35 -1.34 1.75
N SER A 57 26.99 -2.52 1.74
CA SER A 57 27.53 -3.13 0.51
C SER A 57 26.46 -3.81 -0.35
N ARG A 58 25.31 -4.17 0.24
CA ARG A 58 24.21 -4.85 -0.44
C ARG A 58 22.87 -4.54 0.22
N ILE A 59 21.84 -4.44 -0.60
CA ILE A 59 20.43 -4.33 -0.19
C ILE A 59 19.69 -5.58 -0.71
N VAL A 60 18.86 -6.18 0.12
CA VAL A 60 18.06 -7.36 -0.23
C VAL A 60 16.61 -7.10 0.13
N CYS A 61 15.71 -7.30 -0.83
CA CYS A 61 14.27 -7.26 -0.59
C CYS A 61 13.76 -8.67 -0.31
N ILE A 62 13.01 -8.86 0.78
CA ILE A 62 12.40 -10.15 1.14
C ILE A 62 10.91 -9.92 1.25
N GLY A 63 10.16 -10.50 0.32
CA GLY A 63 8.71 -10.48 0.31
C GLY A 63 8.12 -11.75 0.91
N ALA A 64 7.16 -11.61 1.83
CA ALA A 64 6.34 -12.71 2.30
C ALA A 64 4.90 -12.27 2.52
N GLY A 65 3.95 -13.14 2.18
CA GLY A 65 2.51 -12.90 2.37
C GLY A 65 1.75 -12.55 1.08
N LYS A 66 0.42 -12.45 1.18
CA LYS A 66 -0.48 -12.38 0.01
C LYS A 66 -0.23 -11.17 -0.90
N ALA A 67 0.24 -10.06 -0.35
CA ALA A 67 0.51 -8.84 -1.12
C ALA A 67 1.98 -8.71 -1.54
N SER A 68 2.86 -9.66 -1.19
CA SER A 68 4.30 -9.47 -1.33
C SER A 68 4.75 -9.30 -2.77
N GLY A 69 4.10 -9.97 -3.73
CA GLY A 69 4.42 -9.80 -5.16
C GLY A 69 4.19 -8.39 -5.69
N ALA A 70 3.36 -7.59 -5.04
CA ALA A 70 3.16 -6.17 -5.37
C ALA A 70 4.02 -5.22 -4.52
N MET A 71 4.66 -5.71 -3.45
CA MET A 71 5.44 -4.89 -2.51
C MET A 71 6.94 -5.04 -2.64
N ALA A 72 7.43 -6.22 -3.05
CA ALA A 72 8.81 -6.65 -2.85
C ALA A 72 9.46 -7.23 -4.10
#